data_AF-A0A7C4E3U5-F1
#
_entry.id   AF-A0A7C4E3U5-F1
#
_cell.length_a   1.000
_cell.length_b   1.000
_cell.length_c   1.000
_cell.angle_alpha   90.00
_cell.angle_beta   90.00
_cell.angle_gamma   90.00
#
_symmetry.space_group_name_H-M   'P 1'
#
loop_
_entity.id
_entity.type
_entity.pdbx_description
1 polymer ?
#
loop_
_entity_poly.entity_id
_entity_poly.type
_entity_poly.pdbx_seq_one_letter_code
_entity_poly.pdbx_strand_id
1 'polypeptide(L)'
;MRNRPTTCAICRQPSEPARIEEVTGAEKELKVTLRGMPVLVCANGHRHFVNPDFPLLLLDHLTELDEPKLPAGAEKGLIVRHFVCSDCGGELQAQPDHEHTFSFDVGLPQIDAFAVGLTTPVYRCSQCGREQVHSLRSLRKLTPAALAHAFKAAQIPHG
;
A
#
# COMPACT_ATOMS: atom_id res chain seq x y z
N MET A 1 21.83 -23.75 7.52
CA MET A 1 20.82 -23.70 8.60
C MET A 1 19.56 -24.37 8.07
N ARG A 2 19.05 -25.44 8.72
CA ARG A 2 17.85 -26.13 8.23
C ARG A 2 16.65 -25.26 8.57
N ASN A 3 16.04 -24.63 7.55
CA ASN A 3 14.76 -23.94 7.72
C ASN A 3 13.77 -24.94 8.30
N ARG A 4 13.26 -24.66 9.50
CA ARG A 4 12.15 -25.43 10.06
C ARG A 4 11.00 -25.26 9.06
N PRO A 5 10.41 -26.33 8.51
CA PRO A 5 9.32 -26.17 7.55
C PRO A 5 8.19 -25.41 8.25
N THR A 6 7.84 -24.25 7.72
CA THR A 6 6.74 -23.48 8.24
C THR A 6 5.47 -24.27 7.97
N THR A 7 4.75 -24.64 9.02
CA THR A 7 3.50 -25.38 8.88
C THR A 7 2.35 -24.42 8.63
N CYS A 8 1.47 -24.77 7.70
CA CYS A 8 0.22 -24.07 7.44
C CYS A 8 -0.58 -23.87 8.73
N ALA A 9 -1.00 -22.64 9.01
CA ALA A 9 -1.77 -22.34 10.22
C ALA A 9 -3.19 -22.95 10.20
N ILE A 10 -3.72 -23.23 9.00
CA ILE A 10 -5.07 -23.81 8.82
C ILE A 10 -5.03 -25.34 8.89
N CYS A 11 -4.30 -26.00 7.98
CA CYS A 11 -4.34 -27.46 7.83
C CYS A 11 -3.11 -28.20 8.36
N ARG A 12 -2.14 -27.48 8.96
CA ARG A 12 -0.90 -28.03 9.54
C ARG A 12 0.04 -28.75 8.57
N GLN A 13 -0.28 -28.78 7.28
CA GLN A 13 0.61 -29.31 6.24
C GLN A 13 1.87 -28.44 6.07
N PRO A 14 2.99 -29.00 5.57
CA PRO A 14 4.15 -28.21 5.20
C PRO A 14 3.79 -27.10 4.21
N SER A 15 4.41 -25.94 4.37
CA SER A 15 4.30 -24.82 3.45
C SER A 15 5.65 -24.52 2.80
N GLU A 16 5.59 -24.11 1.54
CA GLU A 16 6.75 -23.75 0.74
C GLU A 16 6.67 -22.27 0.34
N PRO A 17 7.80 -21.58 0.15
CA PRO A 17 7.82 -20.23 -0.37
C PRO A 17 7.20 -20.15 -1.76
N ALA A 18 6.37 -19.13 -1.98
CA ALA A 18 5.86 -18.77 -3.30
C ALA A 18 5.74 -17.24 -3.41
N ARG A 19 5.28 -16.77 -4.57
CA ARG A 19 4.99 -15.35 -4.80
C ARG A 19 3.59 -15.19 -5.38
N ILE A 20 2.90 -14.14 -4.95
CA ILE A 20 1.68 -13.67 -5.60
C ILE A 20 2.11 -12.77 -6.75
N GLU A 21 1.72 -13.12 -7.98
CA GLU A 21 2.06 -12.35 -9.19
C GLU A 21 1.55 -10.91 -9.08
N GLU A 22 0.25 -10.76 -8.84
CA GLU A 22 -0.40 -9.46 -8.60
C GLU A 22 -1.66 -9.65 -7.77
N VAL A 23 -1.89 -8.73 -6.84
CA VAL A 23 -3.17 -8.60 -6.12
C VAL A 23 -3.46 -7.14 -5.83
N THR A 24 -4.73 -6.75 -5.90
CA THR A 24 -5.15 -5.38 -5.62
C THR A 24 -6.21 -5.34 -4.52
N GLY A 25 -6.09 -4.36 -3.63
CA GLY A 25 -7.10 -3.98 -2.66
C GLY A 25 -7.40 -2.49 -2.77
N ALA A 26 -8.65 -2.10 -2.57
CA ALA A 26 -9.07 -0.70 -2.69
C ALA A 26 -9.81 -0.24 -1.44
N GLU A 27 -9.54 0.99 -1.01
CA GLU A 27 -10.31 1.71 0.01
C GLU A 27 -10.58 3.12 -0.51
N LYS A 28 -11.86 3.42 -0.78
CA LYS A 28 -12.30 4.68 -1.39
C LYS A 28 -11.51 5.00 -2.66
N GLU A 29 -10.76 6.10 -2.65
CA GLU A 29 -9.96 6.59 -3.77
C GLU A 29 -8.54 6.00 -3.83
N LEU A 30 -8.13 5.19 -2.84
CA LEU A 30 -6.84 4.52 -2.84
C LEU A 30 -6.98 3.08 -3.33
N LYS A 31 -6.17 2.69 -4.32
CA LYS A 31 -5.94 1.29 -4.67
C LYS A 31 -4.48 0.94 -4.36
N VAL A 32 -4.27 -0.16 -3.66
CA VAL A 32 -2.96 -0.75 -3.38
C VAL A 32 -2.82 -2.02 -4.21
N THR A 33 -1.79 -2.07 -5.04
CA THR A 33 -1.44 -3.24 -5.85
C THR A 33 -0.12 -3.82 -5.35
N LEU A 34 -0.11 -5.10 -4.99
CA LEU A 34 1.07 -5.83 -4.55
C LEU A 34 1.50 -6.80 -5.66
N ARG A 35 2.76 -6.71 -6.10
CA ARG A 35 3.32 -7.51 -7.20
C ARG A 35 4.53 -8.29 -6.75
N GLY A 36 4.55 -9.59 -7.06
CA GLY A 36 5.61 -10.50 -6.64
C GLY A 36 5.70 -10.67 -5.11
N MET A 37 4.60 -10.42 -4.37
CA MET A 37 4.59 -10.44 -2.92
C MET A 37 4.93 -11.84 -2.39
N PRO A 38 5.93 -11.99 -1.51
CA PRO A 38 6.33 -13.28 -0.99
C PRO A 38 5.30 -13.82 0.01
N VAL A 39 4.96 -15.09 -0.13
CA VAL A 39 4.02 -15.81 0.73
C VAL A 39 4.50 -17.24 0.99
N LEU A 40 3.85 -17.92 1.92
CA LEU A 40 3.96 -19.36 2.11
C LEU A 40 2.68 -20.03 1.62
N VAL A 41 2.81 -21.14 0.90
CA VAL A 41 1.69 -21.90 0.33
C VAL A 41 1.82 -23.36 0.72
N CYS A 42 0.75 -23.98 1.20
CA CYS A 42 0.72 -25.42 1.46
C CYS A 42 0.15 -26.21 0.28
N ALA A 43 0.28 -27.53 0.30
CA ALA A 43 -0.26 -28.41 -0.74
C ALA A 43 -1.79 -28.29 -0.95
N ASN A 44 -2.53 -27.78 0.05
CA ASN A 44 -3.98 -27.52 -0.06
C ASN A 44 -4.30 -26.11 -0.61
N GLY A 45 -3.30 -25.33 -1.01
CA GLY A 45 -3.48 -23.99 -1.58
C GLY A 45 -3.66 -22.85 -0.57
N HIS A 46 -3.70 -23.13 0.74
CA HIS A 46 -3.76 -22.07 1.75
C HIS A 46 -2.50 -21.20 1.71
N ARG A 47 -2.71 -19.88 1.75
CA ARG A 47 -1.65 -18.86 1.74
C ARG A 47 -1.49 -18.25 3.13
N HIS A 48 -0.24 -17.98 3.51
CA HIS A 48 0.10 -17.29 4.75
C HIS A 48 1.24 -16.31 4.50
N PHE A 49 1.34 -15.31 5.37
CA PHE A 49 2.50 -14.41 5.37
C PHE A 49 3.79 -15.19 5.67
N VAL A 50 4.90 -14.71 5.11
CA VAL A 50 6.24 -15.26 5.34
C VAL A 50 6.68 -15.19 6.80
N ASN A 51 6.14 -14.24 7.57
CA ASN A 51 6.22 -14.18 9.02
C ASN A 51 4.99 -13.44 9.60
N PRO A 52 4.71 -13.55 10.92
CA PRO A 52 3.54 -12.94 11.55
C PRO A 52 3.52 -11.40 11.51
N ASP A 53 4.70 -10.77 11.51
CA ASP A 53 4.84 -9.31 11.57
C ASP A 53 4.73 -8.65 10.19
N PHE A 54 4.71 -9.43 9.10
CA PHE A 54 4.70 -8.94 7.73
C PHE A 54 3.66 -7.84 7.46
N PRO A 55 2.39 -7.95 7.88
CA PRO A 55 1.40 -6.92 7.59
C PRO A 55 1.74 -5.58 8.22
N LEU A 56 2.27 -5.61 9.45
CA LEU A 56 2.66 -4.42 10.19
C LEU A 56 3.94 -3.83 9.61
N LEU A 57 4.95 -4.66 9.31
CA LEU A 57 6.19 -4.22 8.67
C LEU A 57 5.92 -3.55 7.32
N LEU A 58 5.01 -4.10 6.51
CA LEU A 58 4.63 -3.50 5.24
C LEU A 58 3.90 -2.17 5.44
N LEU A 59 2.93 -2.13 6.37
CA LEU A 59 2.20 -0.90 6.67
C LEU A 59 3.16 0.22 7.11
N ASP A 60 4.04 -0.07 8.08
CA ASP A 60 5.01 0.89 8.60
C ASP A 60 5.99 1.34 7.51
N HIS A 61 6.47 0.43 6.66
CA HIS A 61 7.34 0.78 5.54
C HIS A 61 6.66 1.77 4.59
N LEU A 62 5.40 1.49 4.22
CA LEU A 62 4.66 2.38 3.33
C LEU A 62 4.39 3.73 3.97
N THR A 63 3.90 3.78 5.21
CA THR A 63 3.51 5.05 5.84
C THR A 63 4.69 5.91 6.25
N GLU A 64 5.82 5.31 6.64
CA GLU A 64 6.98 6.02 7.17
C GLU A 64 8.09 6.26 6.15
N LEU A 65 8.23 5.41 5.12
CA LEU A 65 9.32 5.53 4.15
C LEU A 65 8.83 5.95 2.76
N ASP A 66 7.73 5.40 2.26
CA ASP A 66 7.33 5.59 0.86
C ASP A 66 6.33 6.72 0.66
N GLU A 67 5.23 6.73 1.42
CA GLU A 67 4.23 7.78 1.34
C GLU A 67 4.80 9.20 1.55
N PRO A 68 5.76 9.45 2.46
CA PRO A 68 6.39 10.77 2.59
C PRO A 68 7.12 11.28 1.33
N LYS A 69 7.45 10.39 0.39
CA LYS A 69 8.09 10.75 -0.89
C LYS A 69 7.06 11.21 -1.94
N LEU A 70 5.77 11.01 -1.69
CA LEU A 70 4.73 11.38 -2.64
C LEU A 70 4.56 12.90 -2.73
N PRO A 71 4.35 13.46 -3.94
CA PRO A 71 3.97 14.85 -4.08
C PRO A 71 2.57 15.04 -3.48
N ALA A 72 2.49 15.71 -2.34
CA ALA A 72 1.25 15.86 -1.61
C ALA A 72 0.99 17.31 -1.22
N GLY A 73 -0.26 17.74 -1.39
CA GLY A 73 -0.73 19.01 -0.88
C GLY A 73 -0.89 19.01 0.64
N ALA A 74 -1.24 20.18 1.16
CA ALA A 74 -1.61 20.39 2.55
C ALA A 74 -3.10 20.69 2.67
N GLU A 75 -3.73 20.09 3.68
CA GLU A 75 -5.10 20.40 4.07
C GLU A 75 -5.10 21.67 4.95
N LYS A 76 -5.84 22.70 4.52
CA LYS A 76 -6.03 23.96 5.26
C LYS A 76 -7.50 24.22 5.55
N GLY A 77 -7.75 25.04 6.58
CA GLY A 77 -9.09 25.43 7.02
C GLY A 77 -9.72 24.46 8.02
N LEU A 78 -10.29 25.01 9.10
CA LEU A 78 -10.91 24.23 10.18
C LEU A 78 -12.39 23.90 9.92
N ILE A 79 -13.09 24.75 9.16
CA ILE A 79 -14.54 24.64 8.88
C ILE A 79 -14.79 24.19 7.44
N VAL A 80 -14.10 24.82 6.47
CA VAL A 80 -14.10 24.40 5.07
C VAL A 80 -12.69 23.99 4.70
N ARG A 81 -12.51 22.69 4.51
CA ARG A 81 -11.23 22.11 4.11
C ARG A 81 -10.96 22.45 2.66
N HIS A 82 -9.81 23.06 2.40
CA HIS A 82 -9.28 23.30 1.07
C HIS A 82 -7.86 22.74 0.98
N PHE A 83 -7.48 22.28 -0.20
CA PHE A 83 -6.17 21.67 -0.43
C PHE A 83 -5.27 22.66 -1.17
N VAL A 84 -4.05 22.84 -0.65
CA VAL A 84 -3.06 23.73 -1.25
C VAL A 84 -1.82 22.97 -1.66
N CYS A 85 -1.18 23.43 -2.72
CA CYS A 85 0.10 22.96 -3.20
C CYS A 85 1.18 23.13 -2.12
N SER A 86 1.93 22.06 -1.86
CA SER A 86 3.04 22.09 -0.90
C SER A 86 4.25 22.90 -1.37
N ASP A 87 4.38 23.13 -2.68
CA ASP A 87 5.51 23.88 -3.27
C ASP A 87 5.26 25.38 -3.34
N CYS A 88 4.13 25.82 -3.92
CA CYS A 88 3.84 27.24 -4.14
C CYS A 88 2.73 27.82 -3.26
N GLY A 89 2.04 26.99 -2.47
CA GLY A 89 0.92 27.40 -1.61
C GLY A 89 -0.40 27.71 -2.33
N GLY A 90 -0.42 27.64 -3.66
CA GLY A 90 -1.61 27.85 -4.49
C GLY A 90 -2.66 26.74 -4.34
N GLU A 91 -3.91 27.04 -4.64
CA GLU A 91 -5.02 26.10 -4.51
C GLU A 91 -4.89 24.93 -5.52
N LEU A 92 -5.11 23.71 -5.03
CA LEU A 92 -5.29 22.53 -5.88
C LEU A 92 -6.71 22.53 -6.46
N GLN A 93 -6.85 22.07 -7.70
CA GLN A 93 -8.16 21.94 -8.32
C GLN A 93 -9.12 21.09 -7.47
N ALA A 94 -10.41 21.44 -7.48
CA ALA A 94 -11.43 20.75 -6.69
C ALA A 94 -11.76 19.34 -7.20
N GLN A 95 -11.52 19.08 -8.49
CA GLN A 95 -11.71 17.78 -9.11
C GLN A 95 -10.34 17.17 -9.45
N PRO A 96 -10.22 15.83 -9.38
CA PRO A 96 -8.99 15.17 -9.79
C PRO A 96 -8.78 15.33 -11.30
N ASP A 97 -7.53 15.49 -11.69
CA ASP A 97 -7.14 15.55 -13.11
C ASP A 97 -7.15 14.14 -13.72
N HIS A 98 -6.51 13.19 -13.05
CA HIS A 98 -6.47 11.77 -13.44
C HIS A 98 -6.09 10.86 -12.24
N GLU A 99 -6.15 9.54 -12.42
CA GLU A 99 -5.54 8.57 -11.49
C GLU A 99 -4.06 8.39 -11.83
N HIS A 100 -3.18 8.42 -10.83
CA HIS A 100 -1.77 8.14 -11.00
C HIS A 100 -1.33 6.99 -10.10
N THR A 101 -0.46 6.11 -10.61
CA THR A 101 0.13 4.99 -9.86
C THR A 101 1.57 5.30 -9.48
N PHE A 102 1.82 5.46 -8.18
CA PHE A 102 3.16 5.56 -7.62
C PHE A 102 3.68 4.16 -7.29
N SER A 103 4.85 3.81 -7.82
CA SER A 103 5.42 2.47 -7.65
C SER A 103 6.65 2.49 -6.74
N PHE A 104 6.73 1.54 -5.82
CA PHE A 104 7.80 1.40 -4.83
C PHE A 104 8.32 -0.04 -4.83
N ASP A 105 9.63 -0.21 -4.74
CA ASP A 105 10.25 -1.50 -4.41
C ASP A 105 10.42 -1.59 -2.90
N VAL A 106 9.60 -2.43 -2.26
CA VAL A 106 9.58 -2.57 -0.81
C VAL A 106 10.52 -3.70 -0.40
N GLY A 107 11.55 -3.35 0.37
CA GLY A 107 12.43 -4.29 1.05
C GLY A 107 12.14 -4.34 2.55
N LEU A 108 11.75 -5.51 3.06
CA LEU A 108 11.50 -5.73 4.49
C LEU A 108 12.61 -6.62 5.09
N PRO A 109 12.87 -6.53 6.41
CA PRO A 109 13.90 -7.36 7.05
C PRO A 109 13.67 -8.85 6.79
N GLN A 110 14.71 -9.52 6.25
CA GLN A 110 14.70 -10.97 5.95
C GLN A 110 13.63 -11.41 4.94
N ILE A 111 13.12 -10.48 4.12
CA ILE A 111 12.12 -10.75 3.11
C ILE A 111 12.63 -10.18 1.79
N ASP A 112 12.58 -10.98 0.72
CA ASP A 112 12.93 -10.51 -0.60
C ASP A 112 12.05 -9.34 -1.04
N ALA A 113 12.64 -8.39 -1.77
CA ALA A 113 11.92 -7.24 -2.27
C ALA A 113 10.76 -7.63 -3.21
N PHE A 114 9.73 -6.79 -3.18
CA PHE A 114 8.55 -6.90 -4.02
C PHE A 114 7.98 -5.50 -4.31
N ALA A 115 7.18 -5.38 -5.36
CA ALA A 115 6.69 -4.08 -5.81
C ALA A 115 5.32 -3.76 -5.21
N VAL A 116 5.14 -2.50 -4.80
CA VAL A 116 3.87 -1.94 -4.34
C VAL A 116 3.50 -0.75 -5.21
N GLY A 117 2.30 -0.75 -5.75
CA GLY A 117 1.69 0.37 -6.46
C GLY A 117 0.61 1.04 -5.60
N LEU A 118 0.71 2.34 -5.40
CA LEU A 118 -0.35 3.18 -4.83
C LEU A 118 -1.01 3.97 -5.95
N THR A 119 -2.23 3.59 -6.33
CA THR A 119 -3.01 4.33 -7.32
C THR A 119 -4.02 5.22 -6.61
N THR A 120 -3.97 6.52 -6.92
CA THR A 120 -4.81 7.54 -6.27
C THR A 120 -5.07 8.70 -7.22
N PRO A 121 -6.15 9.47 -7.04
CA PRO A 121 -6.36 10.68 -7.82
C PRO A 121 -5.27 11.73 -7.54
N VAL A 122 -4.78 12.36 -8.61
CA VAL A 122 -3.88 13.51 -8.52
C VAL A 122 -4.59 14.79 -8.95
N TYR A 123 -4.18 15.88 -8.32
CA TYR A 123 -4.78 17.19 -8.46
C TYR A 123 -3.73 18.17 -8.93
N ARG A 124 -4.09 18.98 -9.93
CA ARG A 124 -3.19 19.97 -10.49
C ARG A 124 -3.30 21.28 -9.71
N CYS A 125 -2.17 21.87 -9.36
CA CYS A 125 -2.14 23.21 -8.79
C CYS A 125 -2.51 24.25 -9.86
N SER A 126 -3.48 25.11 -9.57
CA SER A 126 -3.94 26.16 -10.47
C SER A 126 -2.88 27.24 -10.76
N GLN A 127 -1.86 27.37 -9.91
CA GLN A 127 -0.80 28.38 -10.05
C GLN A 127 0.47 27.85 -10.70
N CYS A 128 1.04 26.76 -10.19
CA CYS A 128 2.33 26.23 -10.67
C CYS A 128 2.20 25.00 -11.58
N GLY A 129 1.00 24.46 -11.76
CA GLY A 129 0.74 23.29 -12.62
C GLY A 129 1.24 21.95 -12.07
N ARG A 130 1.86 21.91 -10.88
CA ARG A 130 2.33 20.65 -10.29
C ARG A 130 1.18 19.75 -9.88
N GLU A 131 1.36 18.45 -10.10
CA GLU A 131 0.44 17.39 -9.73
C GLU A 131 0.79 16.83 -8.36
N GLN A 132 -0.22 16.73 -7.51
CA GLN A 132 -0.08 16.27 -6.13
C GLN A 132 -1.31 15.48 -5.72
N VAL A 133 -1.14 14.53 -4.81
CA VAL A 133 -2.26 13.99 -4.04
C VAL A 133 -2.77 15.06 -3.08
N HIS A 134 -4.04 15.02 -2.69
CA HIS A 134 -4.62 16.04 -1.81
C HIS A 134 -3.87 16.23 -0.49
N SER A 135 -3.62 15.13 0.24
CA SER A 135 -2.78 15.16 1.44
C SER A 135 -2.30 13.76 1.83
N LEU A 136 -1.09 13.67 2.38
CA LEU A 136 -0.58 12.43 2.97
C LEU A 136 -1.44 11.96 4.14
N ARG A 137 -2.02 12.90 4.89
CA ARG A 137 -2.89 12.58 6.03
C ARG A 137 -4.13 11.80 5.60
N SER A 138 -4.73 12.15 4.46
CA SER A 138 -5.87 11.40 3.92
C SER A 138 -5.41 10.02 3.44
N LEU A 139 -4.31 9.96 2.70
CA LEU A 139 -3.76 8.70 2.18
C LEU A 139 -3.48 7.69 3.31
N ARG A 140 -2.76 8.11 4.36
CA ARG A 140 -2.42 7.30 5.55
C ARG A 140 -3.62 6.69 6.25
N LYS A 141 -4.80 7.33 6.17
CA LYS A 141 -6.03 6.79 6.77
C LYS A 141 -6.63 5.65 5.94
N LEU A 142 -6.37 5.61 4.64
CA LEU A 142 -6.90 4.62 3.71
C LEU A 142 -5.98 3.41 3.57
N THR A 143 -4.65 3.62 3.68
CA THR A 143 -3.63 2.59 3.47
C THR A 143 -3.87 1.29 4.26
N PRO A 144 -4.18 1.32 5.58
CA PRO A 144 -4.42 0.08 6.33
C PRO A 144 -5.58 -0.76 5.78
N ALA A 145 -6.69 -0.10 5.43
CA ALA A 145 -7.87 -0.79 4.90
C ALA A 145 -7.65 -1.29 3.47
N ALA A 146 -6.99 -0.50 2.61
CA ALA A 146 -6.65 -0.93 1.26
C ALA A 146 -5.70 -2.15 1.27
N LEU A 147 -4.70 -2.18 2.16
CA LEU A 147 -3.84 -3.35 2.38
C LEU A 147 -4.62 -4.56 2.89
N ALA A 148 -5.50 -4.37 3.87
CA ALA A 148 -6.34 -5.46 4.38
C ALA A 148 -7.20 -6.06 3.25
N HIS A 149 -7.78 -5.21 2.39
CA HIS A 149 -8.51 -5.66 1.20
C HIS A 149 -7.62 -6.39 0.20
N ALA A 150 -6.36 -5.97 0.02
CA ALA A 150 -5.41 -6.66 -0.85
C ALA A 150 -5.05 -8.05 -0.30
N PHE A 151 -4.83 -8.18 1.01
CA PHE A 151 -4.56 -9.46 1.66
C PHE A 151 -5.77 -10.41 1.60
N LYS A 152 -6.98 -9.86 1.77
CA LYS A 152 -8.22 -10.62 1.58
C LYS A 152 -8.36 -11.12 0.15
N ALA A 153 -8.10 -10.27 -0.84
CA ALA A 153 -8.11 -10.64 -2.25
C ALA A 153 -7.03 -11.69 -2.58
N ALA A 154 -5.91 -11.67 -1.85
CA ALA A 154 -4.86 -12.67 -1.93
C ALA A 154 -5.23 -14.00 -1.27
N GLN A 155 -6.39 -14.12 -0.63
CA GLN A 155 -6.84 -15.27 0.14
C GLN A 155 -5.90 -15.62 1.30
N ILE A 156 -5.26 -14.60 1.88
CA ILE A 156 -4.47 -14.75 3.11
C ILE A 156 -5.42 -14.55 4.30
N PRO A 157 -5.56 -15.53 5.20
CA PRO A 157 -6.44 -15.40 6.36
C PRO A 157 -5.97 -14.25 7.26
N HIS A 158 -6.90 -13.43 7.71
CA HIS A 158 -6.67 -12.56 8.86
C HIS A 158 -6.77 -13.43 10.11
N GLY A 159 -5.70 -13.46 10.90
CA GLY A 159 -5.71 -14.11 12.22
C GLY A 159 -6.63 -13.38 13.19
#